data_AF-A0A258WVW4-F1
#
_entry.id   AF-A0A258WVW4-F1
#
_cell.length_a   1.000
_cell.length_b   1.000
_cell.length_c   1.000
_cell.angle_alpha   90.00
_cell.angle_beta   90.00
_cell.angle_gamma   90.00
#
_symmetry.space_group_name_H-M   'P 1'
#
loop_
_entity.id
_entity.type
_entity.pdbx_description
1 polymer ?
#
loop_
_entity_poly.entity_id
_entity_poly.type
_entity_poly.pdbx_seq_one_letter_code
_entity_poly.pdbx_strand_id
1 'polypeptide(L)'
;VECPPDLVEVTMARDPFGLIVGRAHDALPESVSLRDLSALPWVLPAAQGAFRRQVDALFLNAGVPVPQNVIRCDSLLTTQAIVRESDRITVLPRTVARTELTMGTLRSITIAEAAFDRSIGVRYLADRKLPVMARALLEILAQT
;
A
#
# COMPACT_ATOMS: atom_id res chain seq x y z
N VAL A 1 8.98 -11.66 -5.91
CA VAL A 1 9.16 -13.08 -5.52
C VAL A 1 8.56 -13.89 -6.64
N GLU A 2 9.34 -14.79 -7.23
CA GLU A 2 8.88 -15.64 -8.33
C GLU A 2 7.83 -16.63 -7.80
N CYS A 3 6.75 -16.85 -8.55
CA CYS A 3 5.72 -17.82 -8.16
C CYS A 3 6.29 -19.23 -8.32
N PRO A 4 6.27 -20.08 -7.26
CA PRO A 4 6.68 -21.48 -7.37
C PRO A 4 5.95 -22.19 -8.53
N PRO A 5 6.60 -23.13 -9.23
CA PRO A 5 6.06 -23.75 -10.44
C PRO A 5 4.80 -24.61 -10.20
N ASP A 6 4.58 -25.03 -8.95
CA ASP A 6 3.40 -25.76 -8.49
C ASP A 6 2.22 -24.84 -8.12
N LEU A 7 2.40 -23.52 -8.21
CA LEU A 7 1.37 -22.52 -7.94
C LEU A 7 1.03 -21.73 -9.20
N VAL A 8 -0.27 -21.64 -9.48
CA VAL A 8 -0.82 -20.69 -10.45
C VAL A 8 -1.19 -19.42 -9.70
N GLU A 9 -0.77 -18.27 -10.22
CA GLU A 9 -1.13 -16.94 -9.72
C GLU A 9 -1.91 -16.17 -10.79
N VAL A 10 -3.09 -15.67 -10.43
CA VAL A 10 -3.92 -14.86 -11.32
C VAL A 10 -4.18 -13.52 -10.65
N THR A 11 -3.68 -12.44 -11.26
CA THR A 11 -3.93 -11.07 -10.81
C THR A 11 -5.36 -10.66 -11.14
N MET A 12 -6.09 -10.17 -10.13
CA MET A 12 -7.47 -9.71 -10.26
C MET A 12 -7.55 -8.18 -10.26
N ALA A 13 -6.77 -7.52 -9.40
CA ALA A 13 -6.79 -6.08 -9.26
C ALA A 13 -5.39 -5.51 -9.00
N ARG A 14 -5.24 -4.22 -9.28
CA ARG A 14 -4.06 -3.40 -8.95
C ARG A 14 -4.46 -2.31 -7.98
N ASP A 15 -3.65 -2.13 -6.95
CA ASP A 15 -3.90 -1.19 -5.87
C ASP A 15 -2.61 -0.43 -5.55
N PRO A 16 -2.29 0.64 -6.30
CA PRO A 16 -1.04 1.36 -6.12
C PRO A 16 -0.94 1.96 -4.72
N PHE A 17 0.28 1.96 -4.19
CA PHE A 17 0.58 2.71 -2.97
C PHE A 17 0.55 4.22 -3.25
N GLY A 18 0.01 4.97 -2.31
CA GLY A 18 0.09 6.42 -2.26
C GLY A 18 0.70 6.87 -0.95
N LEU A 19 1.33 8.03 -0.97
CA LEU A 19 1.65 8.75 0.26
C LEU A 19 0.37 9.39 0.76
N ILE A 20 -0.10 8.97 1.93
CA ILE A 20 -1.30 9.50 2.55
C ILE A 20 -0.91 10.55 3.58
N VAL A 21 -1.53 11.73 3.45
CA VAL A 21 -1.26 12.89 4.29
C VAL A 21 -2.55 13.54 4.80
N GLY A 22 -2.50 14.12 5.99
CA GLY A 22 -3.55 14.99 6.53
C GLY A 22 -3.37 16.45 6.11
N ARG A 23 -4.24 17.31 6.66
CA ARG A 23 -4.32 18.75 6.31
C ARG A 23 -3.04 19.54 6.58
N ALA A 24 -2.21 19.06 7.51
CA ALA A 24 -0.91 19.67 7.81
C ALA A 24 0.02 19.75 6.57
N HIS A 25 -0.25 18.94 5.55
CA HIS A 25 0.55 18.82 4.33
C HIS A 25 -0.23 19.13 3.05
N ASP A 26 -1.27 19.98 3.13
CA ASP A 26 -2.06 20.42 1.97
C ASP A 26 -1.19 21.10 0.89
N ALA A 27 -0.09 21.74 1.29
CA ALA A 27 0.83 22.43 0.39
C ALA A 27 1.82 21.52 -0.37
N LEU A 28 1.89 20.22 -0.04
CA LEU A 28 2.76 19.31 -0.79
C LEU A 28 2.30 19.19 -2.26
N PRO A 29 3.21 18.97 -3.23
CA PRO A 29 2.83 18.76 -4.62
C PRO A 29 2.04 17.44 -4.80
N GLU A 30 1.54 17.19 -6.02
CA GLU A 30 0.81 15.96 -6.36
C GLU A 30 1.71 14.73 -6.50
N SER A 31 3.01 14.95 -6.68
CA SER A 31 4.04 13.91 -6.79
C SER A 31 5.27 14.32 -5.99
N VAL A 32 5.84 13.38 -5.23
CA VAL A 32 6.97 13.60 -4.33
C VAL A 32 7.95 12.42 -4.39
N SER A 33 9.23 12.70 -4.17
CA SER A 33 10.23 11.68 -3.86
C SER A 33 10.24 11.42 -2.36
N LEU A 34 10.38 10.15 -1.95
CA LEU A 34 10.56 9.82 -0.52
C LEU A 34 11.85 10.41 0.06
N ARG A 35 12.83 10.75 -0.79
CA ARG A 35 14.06 11.43 -0.40
C ARG A 35 13.79 12.77 0.28
N ASP A 36 12.81 13.51 -0.22
CA ASP A 36 12.48 14.86 0.26
C ASP A 36 11.67 14.83 1.57
N LEU A 37 11.15 13.65 1.93
CA LEU A 37 10.19 13.47 3.02
C LEU A 37 10.73 12.60 4.17
N SER A 38 11.95 12.09 4.06
CA SER A 38 12.53 11.18 5.05
C SER A 38 12.68 11.81 6.45
N ALA A 39 12.72 13.14 6.53
CA ALA A 39 12.83 13.90 7.78
C ALA A 39 11.48 14.15 8.47
N LEU A 40 10.35 13.99 7.76
CA LEU A 40 9.02 14.14 8.36
C LEU A 40 8.73 13.02 9.37
N PRO A 41 7.77 13.20 10.28
CA PRO A 41 7.36 12.13 11.17
C PRO A 41 6.43 11.16 10.44
N TRP A 42 6.62 9.85 10.64
CA TRP A 42 5.91 8.81 9.88
C TRP A 42 5.04 7.91 10.77
N VAL A 43 4.04 7.30 10.15
CA VAL A 43 3.39 6.09 10.64
C VAL A 43 3.65 4.97 9.62
N LEU A 44 4.29 3.87 10.03
CA LEU A 44 4.67 2.78 9.14
C LEU A 44 4.27 1.41 9.74
N PRO A 45 4.19 0.35 8.92
CA PRO A 45 3.83 -0.99 9.40
C PRO A 45 4.80 -1.51 10.47
N ALA A 46 4.26 -2.17 11.50
CA ALA A 46 5.02 -2.78 12.59
C ALA A 46 5.38 -4.24 12.27
N ALA A 47 4.41 -5.02 11.79
CA ALA A 47 4.58 -6.44 11.52
C ALA A 47 5.59 -6.71 10.41
N GLN A 48 6.36 -7.78 10.59
CA GLN A 48 7.19 -8.35 9.54
C GLN A 48 6.26 -9.04 8.52
N GLY A 49 6.32 -8.61 7.25
CA GLY A 49 5.39 -9.10 6.24
C GLY A 49 5.64 -8.55 4.85
N ALA A 50 4.80 -8.95 3.90
CA ALA A 50 4.88 -8.46 2.52
C ALA A 50 4.72 -6.94 2.45
N PHE A 51 3.75 -6.38 3.18
CA PHE A 51 3.51 -4.94 3.17
C PHE A 51 4.70 -4.15 3.72
N ARG A 52 5.27 -4.56 4.86
CA ARG A 52 6.46 -3.92 5.41
C ARG A 52 7.63 -3.94 4.43
N ARG A 53 7.89 -5.09 3.78
CA ARG A 53 8.93 -5.22 2.75
C ARG A 53 8.69 -4.31 1.54
N GLN A 54 7.43 -4.16 1.12
CA GLN A 54 7.07 -3.26 0.02
C GLN A 54 7.34 -1.80 0.39
N VAL A 55 6.97 -1.39 1.61
CA VAL A 55 7.25 -0.05 2.12
C VAL A 55 8.75 0.20 2.25
N ASP A 56 9.49 -0.72 2.85
CA ASP A 56 10.95 -0.61 2.99
C ASP A 56 11.64 -0.53 1.61
N ALA A 57 11.13 -1.26 0.60
CA ALA A 57 11.63 -1.19 -0.77
C ALA A 57 11.42 0.19 -1.42
N LEU A 58 10.37 0.93 -1.07
CA LEU A 58 10.19 2.30 -1.58
C LEU A 58 11.32 3.22 -1.10
N PHE A 59 11.68 3.16 0.19
CA PHE A 59 12.79 3.93 0.74
C PHE A 59 14.13 3.50 0.14
N LEU A 60 14.33 2.19 -0.03
CA LEU A 60 15.52 1.65 -0.69
C LEU A 60 15.65 2.16 -2.13
N ASN A 61 14.57 2.13 -2.91
CA ASN A 61 14.53 2.64 -4.29
C ASN A 61 14.77 4.16 -4.36
N ALA A 62 14.32 4.90 -3.35
CA ALA A 62 14.60 6.32 -3.20
C ALA A 62 16.04 6.61 -2.78
N GLY A 63 16.83 5.59 -2.43
CA GLY A 63 18.21 5.72 -1.98
C GLY A 63 18.34 6.41 -0.63
N VAL A 64 17.35 6.26 0.25
CA VAL A 64 17.34 6.82 1.61
C VAL A 64 17.05 5.73 2.65
N PRO A 65 17.54 5.88 3.89
CA PRO A 65 17.17 4.96 4.96
C PRO A 65 15.69 5.11 5.29
N VAL A 66 15.10 4.03 5.83
CA VAL A 66 13.77 4.11 6.45
C VAL A 66 13.82 5.16 7.58
N PRO A 67 12.82 6.06 7.68
CA PRO A 67 12.79 7.12 8.69
C PRO A 67 12.95 6.61 10.12
N GLN A 68 13.53 7.44 10.99
CA GLN A 68 13.70 7.12 12.42
C GLN A 68 12.52 7.57 13.27
N ASN A 69 11.91 8.72 12.96
CA ASN A 69 10.75 9.24 13.70
C ASN A 69 9.45 8.55 13.26
N VAL A 70 9.28 7.29 13.68
CA VAL A 70 8.20 6.42 13.21
C VAL A 70 7.35 5.91 14.36
N ILE A 71 6.03 6.10 14.25
CA ILE A 71 5.06 5.27 14.97
C ILE A 71 4.85 3.99 14.17
N ARG A 72 5.04 2.83 14.81
CA ARG A 72 4.81 1.52 14.20
C ARG A 72 3.39 1.07 14.51
N CYS A 73 2.56 0.86 13.49
CA CYS A 73 1.15 0.52 13.66
C CYS A 73 0.68 -0.40 12.52
N ASP A 74 -0.03 -1.48 12.87
CA ASP A 74 -0.66 -2.39 11.90
C ASP A 74 -2.18 -2.18 11.76
N SER A 75 -2.76 -1.36 12.64
CA SER A 75 -4.17 -0.94 12.52
C SER A 75 -4.28 0.16 11.47
N LEU A 76 -4.95 -0.14 10.36
CA LEU A 76 -5.19 0.82 9.28
C LEU A 76 -6.03 2.00 9.76
N LEU A 77 -7.07 1.74 10.56
CA LEU A 77 -7.93 2.78 11.12
C LEU A 77 -7.16 3.72 12.06
N THR A 78 -6.30 3.16 12.92
CA THR A 78 -5.47 3.95 13.83
C THR A 78 -4.43 4.76 13.05
N THR A 79 -3.83 4.16 12.01
CA THR A 79 -2.87 4.85 11.13
C THR A 79 -3.53 6.06 10.45
N GLN A 80 -4.72 5.88 9.87
CA GLN A 80 -5.47 6.97 9.25
C GLN A 80 -5.85 8.06 10.24
N ALA A 81 -6.31 7.69 11.45
CA ALA A 81 -6.63 8.67 12.49
C ALA A 81 -5.42 9.52 12.89
N ILE A 82 -4.26 8.88 13.12
CA ILE A 82 -3.01 9.60 13.45
C ILE A 82 -2.62 10.56 12.32
N VAL A 83 -2.64 10.11 11.08
CA VAL A 83 -2.27 10.94 9.92
C VAL A 83 -3.26 12.09 9.71
N ARG A 84 -4.55 11.88 10.00
CA ARG A 84 -5.59 12.90 9.89
C ARG A 84 -5.45 13.99 10.95
N GLU A 85 -5.02 13.61 12.15
CA GLU A 85 -5.02 14.46 13.35
C GLU A 85 -3.63 15.02 13.71
N SER A 86 -2.60 14.76 12.91
CA SER A 86 -1.23 15.22 13.15
C SER A 86 -0.49 15.65 11.88
N ASP A 87 0.79 15.99 12.02
CA ASP A 87 1.73 16.24 10.93
C ASP A 87 2.41 14.96 10.42
N ARG A 88 1.93 13.77 10.83
CA ARG A 88 2.51 12.50 10.38
C ARG A 88 2.01 12.10 9.02
N ILE A 89 2.89 11.44 8.26
CA ILE A 89 2.59 10.90 6.93
C ILE A 89 2.73 9.37 6.93
N THR A 90 2.10 8.70 5.95
CA THR A 90 2.18 7.23 5.83
C THR A 90 2.15 6.79 4.37
N VAL A 91 2.50 5.54 4.12
CA VAL A 91 2.27 4.88 2.82
C VAL A 91 1.15 3.86 3.00
N LEU A 92 0.07 4.00 2.23
CA LEU A 92 -1.03 3.03 2.21
C LEU A 92 -1.49 2.78 0.78
N PRO A 93 -2.10 1.62 0.48
CA PRO A 93 -2.84 1.45 -0.75
C PRO A 93 -3.99 2.46 -0.82
N ARG A 94 -4.26 3.01 -1.99
CA ARG A 94 -5.31 4.03 -2.16
C ARG A 94 -6.69 3.51 -1.80
N THR A 95 -6.97 2.23 -2.04
CA THR A 95 -8.26 1.61 -1.69
C THR A 95 -8.54 1.65 -0.19
N VAL A 96 -7.51 1.53 0.65
CA VAL A 96 -7.63 1.55 2.11
C VAL A 96 -8.06 2.92 2.61
N ALA A 97 -7.54 4.00 2.01
CA ALA A 97 -7.88 5.38 2.37
C ALA A 97 -9.04 5.95 1.55
N ARG A 98 -9.73 5.14 0.74
CA ARG A 98 -10.70 5.63 -0.25
C ARG A 98 -11.77 6.52 0.35
N THR A 99 -12.32 6.13 1.50
CA THR A 99 -13.38 6.88 2.20
C THR A 99 -12.88 8.27 2.59
N GLU A 100 -11.70 8.36 3.19
CA GLU A 100 -11.08 9.60 3.65
C GLU A 100 -10.71 10.52 2.48
N LEU A 101 -10.22 9.93 1.38
CA LEU A 101 -9.91 10.62 0.13
C LEU A 101 -11.18 11.23 -0.49
N THR A 102 -12.28 10.46 -0.54
CA THR A 102 -13.57 10.95 -1.04
C THR A 102 -14.14 12.06 -0.15
N MET A 103 -13.98 11.97 1.17
CA MET A 103 -14.40 13.02 2.11
C MET A 103 -13.45 14.23 2.15
N GLY A 104 -12.28 14.16 1.49
CA GLY A 104 -11.25 15.21 1.54
C GLY A 104 -10.63 15.41 2.93
N THR A 105 -10.73 14.42 3.81
CA THR A 105 -10.10 14.47 5.15
C THR A 105 -8.65 14.00 5.13
N LEU A 106 -8.28 13.21 4.12
CA LEU A 106 -6.91 12.86 3.77
C LEU A 106 -6.68 13.13 2.29
N ARG A 107 -5.42 13.28 1.89
CA ARG A 107 -5.01 13.36 0.49
C ARG A 107 -4.02 12.25 0.16
N SER A 108 -4.09 11.75 -1.07
CA SER A 108 -3.12 10.80 -1.62
C SER A 108 -2.22 11.52 -2.61
N ILE A 109 -0.91 11.39 -2.40
CA ILE A 109 0.15 11.95 -3.23
C ILE A 109 0.85 10.78 -3.94
N THR A 110 1.23 10.98 -5.20
CA THR A 110 2.01 10.00 -5.96
C THR A 110 3.44 9.94 -5.43
N ILE A 111 3.95 8.72 -5.22
CA ILE A 111 5.34 8.50 -4.81
C ILE A 111 6.13 8.19 -6.08
N ALA A 112 7.16 8.99 -6.38
CA ALA A 112 7.97 8.83 -7.60
C ALA A 112 8.62 7.44 -7.69
N GLU A 113 8.99 6.85 -6.55
CA GLU A 113 9.64 5.54 -6.46
C GLU A 113 8.68 4.36 -6.37
N ALA A 114 7.37 4.61 -6.34
CA ALA A 114 6.35 3.56 -6.42
C ALA A 114 6.22 3.06 -7.87
N ALA A 115 7.27 2.38 -8.35
CA ALA A 115 7.34 1.82 -9.71
C ALA A 115 6.47 0.57 -9.91
N PHE A 116 5.86 0.04 -8.84
CA PHE A 116 5.07 -1.18 -8.89
C PHE A 116 3.72 -1.01 -8.21
N ASP A 117 2.65 -1.36 -8.93
CA ASP A 117 1.33 -1.50 -8.33
C ASP A 117 1.28 -2.77 -7.47
N ARG A 118 0.74 -2.66 -6.27
CA ARG A 118 0.42 -3.87 -5.49
C ARG A 118 -0.65 -4.64 -6.26
N SER A 119 -0.33 -5.87 -6.63
CA SER A 119 -1.29 -6.78 -7.26
C SER A 119 -2.06 -7.54 -6.19
N ILE A 120 -3.38 -7.63 -6.36
CA ILE A 120 -4.29 -8.44 -5.57
C ILE A 120 -4.81 -9.54 -6.49
N GLY A 121 -4.71 -10.78 -6.07
CA GLY A 121 -5.03 -11.91 -6.91
C GLY A 121 -5.25 -13.18 -6.12
N VAL A 122 -5.48 -14.26 -6.85
CA VAL A 122 -5.69 -15.59 -6.27
C VAL A 122 -4.52 -16.49 -6.63
N ARG A 123 -4.10 -17.30 -5.66
CA ARG A 123 -3.08 -18.32 -5.83
C ARG A 123 -3.66 -19.68 -5.50
N TYR A 124 -3.40 -20.69 -6.33
CA TYR A 124 -3.85 -22.06 -6.13
C TYR A 124 -2.87 -23.06 -6.73
N LEU A 125 -2.92 -24.31 -6.25
CA LEU A 125 -2.03 -25.37 -6.73
C LEU A 125 -2.36 -25.77 -8.17
N ALA A 126 -1.34 -25.84 -9.01
CA ALA A 126 -1.45 -26.18 -10.43
C ALA A 126 -1.94 -27.62 -10.66
N ASP A 127 -1.58 -28.54 -9.77
CA ASP A 127 -1.91 -29.97 -9.87
C ASP A 127 -3.33 -30.31 -9.35
N ARG A 128 -4.04 -29.34 -8.77
CA ARG A 128 -5.40 -29.53 -8.24
C ARG A 128 -6.42 -28.95 -9.21
N LYS A 129 -7.35 -29.80 -9.66
CA LYS A 129 -8.51 -29.34 -10.44
C LYS A 129 -9.40 -28.44 -9.56
N LEU A 130 -9.56 -27.18 -9.96
CA LEU A 130 -10.44 -26.22 -9.29
C LEU A 130 -11.90 -26.74 -9.28
N PRO A 131 -12.53 -26.88 -8.10
CA PRO A 131 -13.96 -27.18 -8.00
C PRO A 131 -14.80 -26.17 -8.79
N VAL A 132 -15.99 -26.57 -9.23
CA VAL A 132 -16.90 -25.69 -9.99
C VAL A 132 -17.19 -24.39 -9.24
N MET A 133 -17.46 -24.46 -7.93
CA MET A 133 -17.71 -23.29 -7.09
C MET A 133 -16.49 -22.37 -6.95
N ALA A 134 -15.27 -22.93 -6.94
CA ALA A 134 -14.06 -22.12 -6.89
C ALA A 134 -13.86 -21.34 -8.20
N ARG A 135 -14.12 -21.96 -9.36
CA ARG A 135 -14.13 -21.25 -10.65
C ARG A 135 -15.18 -20.15 -10.71
N ALA A 136 -16.41 -20.46 -10.30
CA ALA A 136 -17.48 -19.48 -10.28
C ALA A 136 -17.12 -18.27 -9.40
N LEU A 137 -16.50 -18.51 -8.24
CA LEU A 137 -15.98 -17.43 -7.39
C LEU A 137 -14.89 -16.60 -8.11
N LEU A 138 -13.93 -17.25 -8.79
CA LEU A 138 -12.90 -16.55 -9.55
C LEU A 138 -13.48 -15.66 -10.66
N GLU A 139 -14.50 -16.16 -11.36
CA GLU A 139 -15.21 -15.40 -12.41
C GLU A 139 -15.92 -14.17 -11.85
N ILE A 140 -16.51 -14.27 -10.65
CA ILE A 140 -17.15 -13.13 -9.97
C ILE A 140 -16.08 -12.12 -9.50
N LEU A 141 -14.98 -12.59 -8.90
CA LEU A 141 -13.91 -11.71 -8.44
C LEU A 141 -13.24 -10.94 -9.58
N ALA A 142 -13.16 -11.53 -10.78
CA ALA A 142 -12.58 -10.88 -11.96
C ALA A 142 -13.45 -9.75 -12.55
N GLN A 143 -14.69 -9.58 -12.10
CA GLN A 143 -15.62 -8.54 -12.57
C GLN A 143 -15.65 -7.29 -11.69
N THR A 144 -14.86 -7.27 -10.60
CA THR A 144 -14.87 -6.21 -9.57
C THR A 144 -13.69 -5.26 -9.75
#